data_AF-R6NWU3-F1
#
_entry.id   AF-R6NWU3-F1
#
_cell.length_a   1.000
_cell.length_b   1.000
_cell.length_c   1.000
_cell.angle_alpha   90.00
_cell.angle_beta   90.00
_cell.angle_gamma   90.00
#
_symmetry.space_group_name_H-M   'P 1'
#
loop_
_entity.id
_entity.type
_entity.pdbx_description
1 polymer ?
#
loop_
_entity_poly.entity_id
_entity_poly.type
_entity_poly.pdbx_seq_one_letter_code
_entity_poly.pdbx_strand_id
1 'polypeptide(L)'
;MSSMPTARRLRRLRPQTSSFESDNEQLNWLYSAYIRTQLCNMHCGVPSDCPHLERLGYTGDGQLCAETAMLLLDCREFYRKWLDDIADCQCKKNGHVQHTAPFMGGGGGPAGWGGAIVEVPYSYYKVYGDKEVLNAFFPKMMNYLNYLERRSDNGLVWHEEEGGWCLGDWCTPDSIKIPETYVNTCLYIGFMQRVIEIAEILGRGAVTRHIAERIEQVKRAVNIAYFSEQQSTYCGDVQGASCLALRVGLGNEKVRQRVTDKYKALGMYDTGIIATKLLTEYLFETGEGQTAFDLLSSKKEISFDRMRREGATTLWEYWDGIRSHNHPMFGAVTKYLFTYLLGIRQPSGGAGFEEVVISPCFVDGMNRAKGHITTRNGVISVEYEKHVGEATVKVFADPRIKAKFDCRGVKRSFSGKKTFKVKL
;
A
#
# COMPACT_ATOMS: atom_id res chain seq x y z
N MET A 1 14.13 -48.34 -7.17
CA MET A 1 13.50 -47.14 -7.74
C MET A 1 13.14 -46.23 -6.57
N SER A 2 13.94 -45.19 -6.31
CA SER A 2 13.63 -44.20 -5.28
C SER A 2 12.43 -43.37 -5.75
N SER A 3 11.32 -43.41 -5.02
CA SER A 3 10.19 -42.51 -5.25
C SER A 3 10.69 -41.08 -5.15
N MET A 4 10.64 -40.31 -6.24
CA MET A 4 10.97 -38.89 -6.20
C MET A 4 10.04 -38.18 -5.20
N PRO A 5 10.57 -37.45 -4.20
CA PRO A 5 9.73 -36.71 -3.29
C PRO A 5 8.92 -35.67 -4.07
N THR A 6 7.59 -35.70 -3.90
CA THR A 6 6.68 -34.72 -4.51
C THR A 6 6.25 -33.72 -3.46
N ALA A 7 6.54 -32.43 -3.67
CA ALA A 7 6.04 -31.37 -2.79
C ALA A 7 4.51 -31.26 -2.94
N ARG A 8 3.75 -31.44 -1.85
CA ARG A 8 2.31 -31.22 -1.83
C ARG A 8 1.99 -29.82 -1.30
N ARG A 9 1.28 -29.04 -2.10
CA ARG A 9 0.79 -27.72 -1.71
C ARG A 9 -0.49 -27.88 -0.87
N LEU A 10 -0.40 -27.74 0.44
CA LEU A 10 -1.54 -27.81 1.36
C LEU A 10 -2.30 -26.47 1.35
N ARG A 11 -3.37 -26.34 0.54
CA ARG A 11 -4.30 -25.20 0.63
C ARG A 11 -5.63 -25.44 -0.08
N ARG A 12 -6.70 -24.79 0.40
CA ARG A 12 -7.85 -24.45 -0.46
C ARG A 12 -7.33 -23.55 -1.57
N LEU A 13 -7.58 -23.91 -2.84
CA LEU A 13 -7.31 -23.04 -3.98
C LEU A 13 -8.14 -21.76 -3.79
N ARG A 14 -7.54 -20.70 -3.25
CA ARG A 14 -8.12 -19.36 -3.37
C ARG A 14 -7.95 -18.95 -4.82
N PRO A 15 -9.04 -18.71 -5.58
CA PRO A 15 -8.91 -18.31 -6.96
C PRO A 15 -8.16 -16.98 -7.02
N GLN A 16 -7.11 -16.94 -7.83
CA GLN A 16 -6.49 -15.70 -8.24
C GLN A 16 -7.55 -14.91 -9.01
N THR A 17 -7.89 -13.71 -8.54
CA THR A 17 -8.95 -12.87 -9.14
C THR A 17 -8.38 -11.86 -10.13
N SER A 18 -7.11 -12.02 -10.51
CA SER A 18 -6.38 -11.07 -11.36
C SER A 18 -5.48 -11.75 -12.37
N SER A 19 -5.08 -11.00 -13.40
CA SER A 19 -3.92 -11.34 -14.24
C SER A 19 -3.19 -10.08 -14.65
N PHE A 20 -1.87 -10.17 -14.84
CA PHE A 20 -1.05 -9.11 -15.40
C PHE A 20 0.00 -9.68 -16.35
N GLU A 21 0.19 -9.04 -17.50
CA GLU A 21 1.24 -9.34 -18.47
C GLU A 21 1.61 -8.05 -19.20
N SER A 22 2.90 -7.79 -19.38
CA SER A 22 3.45 -6.69 -20.19
C SER A 22 4.66 -7.14 -20.99
N ASP A 23 5.20 -6.25 -21.83
CA ASP A 23 6.51 -6.42 -22.44
C ASP A 23 7.70 -6.12 -21.51
N ASN A 24 7.43 -5.81 -20.23
CA ASN A 24 8.46 -5.67 -19.20
C ASN A 24 8.52 -6.92 -18.31
N GLU A 25 9.53 -7.75 -18.52
CA GLU A 25 9.68 -9.03 -17.80
C GLU A 25 9.82 -8.88 -16.28
N GLN A 26 10.38 -7.77 -15.79
CA GLN A 26 10.52 -7.53 -14.36
C GLN A 26 9.18 -7.27 -13.70
N LEU A 27 8.29 -6.51 -14.34
CA LEU A 27 6.95 -6.27 -13.80
C LEU A 27 6.10 -7.55 -13.82
N ASN A 28 6.24 -8.37 -14.87
CA ASN A 28 5.64 -9.71 -14.93
C ASN A 28 6.15 -10.60 -13.78
N TRP A 29 7.47 -10.57 -13.54
CA TRP A 29 8.07 -11.29 -12.42
C TRP A 29 7.53 -10.78 -11.08
N LEU A 30 7.52 -9.46 -10.85
CA LEU A 30 7.05 -8.83 -9.61
C LEU A 30 5.63 -9.27 -9.27
N TYR A 31 4.72 -9.20 -10.25
CA TYR A 31 3.36 -9.71 -10.09
C TYR A 31 3.34 -11.19 -9.68
N SER A 32 4.03 -12.04 -10.42
CA SER A 32 4.03 -13.49 -10.16
C SER A 32 4.69 -13.84 -8.81
N ALA A 33 5.75 -13.11 -8.43
CA ALA A 33 6.48 -13.28 -7.18
C ALA A 33 5.62 -12.85 -6.00
N TYR A 34 4.94 -11.72 -6.10
CA TYR A 34 3.99 -11.29 -5.08
C TYR A 34 2.84 -12.30 -4.90
N ILE A 35 2.20 -12.76 -5.98
CA ILE A 35 1.11 -13.75 -5.89
C ILE A 35 1.60 -15.03 -5.18
N ARG A 36 2.80 -15.53 -5.52
CA ARG A 36 3.38 -16.69 -4.83
C ARG A 36 3.65 -16.39 -3.34
N THR A 37 4.25 -15.25 -3.05
CA THR A 37 4.60 -14.79 -1.70
C THR A 37 3.38 -14.68 -0.81
N GLN A 38 2.38 -13.90 -1.25
CA GLN A 38 1.14 -13.67 -0.52
C GLN A 38 0.40 -14.99 -0.27
N LEU A 39 0.30 -15.85 -1.29
CA LEU A 39 -0.38 -17.13 -1.11
C LEU A 39 0.36 -18.10 -0.18
N CYS A 40 1.70 -18.04 -0.09
CA CYS A 40 2.47 -18.79 0.91
C CYS A 40 2.22 -18.24 2.33
N ASN A 41 2.07 -16.92 2.43
CA ASN A 41 1.88 -16.19 3.68
C ASN A 41 0.42 -16.03 4.12
N MET A 42 -0.50 -16.82 3.57
CA MET A 42 -1.88 -16.83 4.02
C MET A 42 -2.26 -18.21 4.54
N HIS A 43 -1.75 -18.57 5.71
CA HIS A 43 -2.00 -19.86 6.35
C HIS A 43 -2.49 -19.65 7.79
N CYS A 44 -3.06 -20.69 8.40
CA CYS A 44 -3.59 -20.64 9.77
C CYS A 44 -4.60 -19.51 10.04
N GLY A 45 -5.26 -18.99 9.00
CA GLY A 45 -6.26 -17.92 9.12
C GLY A 45 -5.69 -16.52 9.34
N VAL A 46 -4.39 -16.28 9.07
CA VAL A 46 -3.75 -14.95 9.20
C VAL A 46 -2.83 -14.64 8.00
N PRO A 47 -2.73 -13.38 7.56
CA PRO A 47 -1.69 -12.95 6.62
C PRO A 47 -0.36 -12.85 7.39
N SER A 48 0.46 -13.90 7.33
CA SER A 48 1.73 -13.99 8.03
C SER A 48 2.84 -13.16 7.39
N ASP A 49 3.87 -12.85 8.16
CA ASP A 49 5.14 -12.24 7.73
C ASP A 49 5.96 -13.18 6.82
N CYS A 50 6.19 -14.42 7.25
CA CYS A 50 6.92 -15.42 6.49
C CYS A 50 6.37 -16.83 6.76
N PRO A 51 6.51 -17.78 5.83
CA PRO A 51 5.91 -19.11 6.00
C PRO A 51 6.79 -20.12 6.73
N HIS A 52 8.02 -19.76 7.11
CA HIS A 52 9.03 -20.73 7.55
C HIS A 52 9.74 -20.39 8.87
N LEU A 53 9.94 -19.12 9.21
CA LEU A 53 10.56 -18.72 10.47
C LEU A 53 9.48 -18.44 11.53
N GLU A 54 8.85 -17.27 11.48
CA GLU A 54 7.97 -16.76 12.54
C GLU A 54 6.52 -17.19 12.35
N ARG A 55 5.96 -17.00 11.14
CA ARG A 55 4.58 -17.40 10.78
C ARG A 55 3.53 -16.67 11.60
N LEU A 56 3.77 -15.40 11.89
CA LEU A 56 2.90 -14.57 12.74
C LEU A 56 2.13 -13.57 11.88
N GLY A 57 0.88 -13.31 12.24
CA GLY A 57 0.03 -12.31 11.58
C GLY A 57 0.43 -10.89 11.94
N TYR A 58 1.64 -10.47 11.57
CA TYR A 58 2.15 -9.13 11.85
C TYR A 58 1.27 -8.06 11.19
N THR A 59 0.80 -7.14 12.00
CA THR A 59 -0.19 -6.15 11.58
C THR A 59 0.40 -5.09 10.65
N GLY A 60 1.68 -4.75 10.80
CA GLY A 60 2.41 -3.82 9.92
C GLY A 60 2.49 -4.33 8.49
N ASP A 61 2.98 -5.56 8.30
CA ASP A 61 3.00 -6.27 7.03
C ASP A 61 1.60 -6.39 6.41
N GLY A 62 0.67 -6.90 7.23
CA GLY A 62 -0.68 -7.16 6.81
C GLY A 62 -1.41 -5.89 6.37
N GLN A 63 -1.23 -4.75 7.05
CA GLN A 63 -1.87 -3.50 6.65
C GLN A 63 -1.30 -2.94 5.35
N LEU A 64 0.02 -3.04 5.13
CA LEU A 64 0.65 -2.52 3.91
C LEU A 64 0.16 -3.30 2.69
N CYS A 65 -0.03 -4.62 2.84
CA CYS A 65 -0.44 -5.51 1.77
C CYS A 65 -1.95 -5.74 1.66
N ALA A 66 -2.77 -5.31 2.64
CA ALA A 66 -4.19 -5.66 2.73
C ALA A 66 -4.96 -5.37 1.43
N GLU A 67 -4.88 -4.13 0.94
CA GLU A 67 -5.57 -3.72 -0.29
C GLU A 67 -5.06 -4.50 -1.51
N THR A 68 -3.74 -4.68 -1.62
CA THR A 68 -3.11 -5.41 -2.73
C THR A 68 -3.54 -6.88 -2.74
N ALA A 69 -3.57 -7.54 -1.59
CA ALA A 69 -4.02 -8.92 -1.47
C ALA A 69 -5.51 -9.04 -1.85
N MET A 70 -6.37 -8.18 -1.29
CA MET A 70 -7.82 -8.19 -1.54
C MET A 70 -8.19 -7.84 -2.99
N LEU A 71 -7.38 -7.01 -3.65
CA LEU A 71 -7.56 -6.66 -5.06
C LEU A 71 -7.20 -7.83 -6.00
N LEU A 72 -6.17 -8.60 -5.66
CA LEU A 72 -5.55 -9.56 -6.58
C LEU A 72 -5.93 -11.02 -6.32
N LEU A 73 -6.45 -11.33 -5.13
CA LEU A 73 -6.85 -12.65 -4.68
C LEU A 73 -8.27 -12.64 -4.11
N ASP A 74 -9.00 -13.74 -4.27
CA ASP A 74 -10.23 -13.97 -3.51
C ASP A 74 -9.89 -14.29 -2.04
N CYS A 75 -9.94 -13.26 -1.21
CA CYS A 75 -9.60 -13.36 0.20
C CYS A 75 -10.53 -12.54 1.11
N ARG A 76 -11.77 -12.29 0.67
CA ARG A 76 -12.76 -11.53 1.44
C ARG A 76 -12.99 -12.12 2.83
N GLU A 77 -13.42 -13.38 2.91
CA GLU A 77 -13.71 -14.04 4.19
C GLU A 77 -12.46 -14.20 5.06
N PHE A 78 -11.30 -14.32 4.43
CA PHE A 78 -10.03 -14.42 5.14
C PHE A 78 -9.68 -13.11 5.85
N TYR A 79 -9.77 -11.98 5.16
CA TYR A 79 -9.56 -10.67 5.78
C TYR A 79 -10.69 -10.27 6.73
N ARG A 80 -11.93 -10.71 6.48
CA ARG A 80 -13.05 -10.53 7.42
C ARG A 80 -12.77 -11.18 8.76
N LYS A 81 -12.29 -12.42 8.77
CA LYS A 81 -11.85 -13.12 9.98
C LYS A 81 -10.67 -12.40 10.64
N TRP A 82 -9.64 -12.03 9.88
CA TRP A 82 -8.44 -11.39 10.45
C TRP A 82 -8.73 -10.01 11.07
N LEU A 83 -9.69 -9.27 10.52
CA LEU A 83 -10.22 -8.06 11.14
C LEU A 83 -10.73 -8.34 12.57
N ASP A 84 -11.49 -9.42 12.75
CA ASP A 84 -11.97 -9.80 14.09
C ASP A 84 -10.79 -10.13 15.03
N ASP A 85 -9.74 -10.82 14.54
CA ASP A 85 -8.52 -11.06 15.34
C ASP A 85 -7.86 -9.72 15.77
N ILE A 86 -7.74 -8.75 14.86
CA ILE A 86 -7.18 -7.42 15.18
C ILE A 86 -8.04 -6.72 16.23
N ALA A 87 -9.36 -6.79 16.08
CA ALA A 87 -10.31 -6.19 17.02
C ALA A 87 -10.24 -6.82 18.41
N ASP A 88 -10.00 -8.13 18.50
CA ASP A 88 -9.85 -8.87 19.75
C ASP A 88 -8.49 -8.61 20.43
N CYS A 89 -7.46 -8.34 19.63
CA CYS A 89 -6.14 -7.93 20.13
C CYS A 89 -6.08 -6.49 20.64
N GLN A 90 -7.08 -5.63 20.36
CA GLN A 90 -7.07 -4.27 20.87
C GLN A 90 -7.33 -4.24 22.39
N CYS A 91 -6.43 -3.60 23.13
CA CYS A 91 -6.59 -3.40 24.57
C CYS A 91 -7.80 -2.51 24.86
N LYS A 92 -8.82 -3.07 25.52
CA LYS A 92 -10.07 -2.37 25.87
C LYS A 92 -9.88 -1.18 26.80
N LYS A 93 -8.79 -1.14 27.57
CA LYS A 93 -8.52 -0.08 28.57
C LYS A 93 -7.86 1.14 27.96
N ASN A 94 -6.83 0.93 27.14
CA ASN A 94 -5.96 2.03 26.68
C ASN A 94 -5.94 2.19 25.16
N GLY A 95 -6.60 1.33 24.38
CA GLY A 95 -6.69 1.43 22.92
C GLY A 95 -5.48 0.90 22.14
N HIS A 96 -4.43 0.42 22.82
CA HIS A 96 -3.25 -0.19 22.20
C HIS A 96 -3.64 -1.38 21.32
N VAL A 97 -3.03 -1.48 20.14
CA VAL A 97 -3.24 -2.57 19.18
C VAL A 97 -1.95 -3.36 19.09
N GLN A 98 -2.05 -4.66 19.34
CA GLN A 98 -0.88 -5.55 19.32
C GLN A 98 -0.25 -5.64 17.92
N HIS A 99 1.05 -5.94 17.88
CA HIS A 99 1.82 -6.01 16.62
C HIS A 99 1.56 -7.29 15.83
N THR A 100 0.92 -8.29 16.43
CA THR A 100 0.45 -9.50 15.77
C THR A 100 -1.02 -9.75 16.12
N ALA A 101 -1.77 -10.28 15.16
CA ALA A 101 -3.17 -10.66 15.33
C ALA A 101 -3.42 -12.07 14.75
N PRO A 102 -3.71 -13.09 15.59
CA PRO A 102 -3.72 -13.07 17.06
C PRO A 102 -2.36 -12.72 17.68
N PHE A 103 -2.37 -12.19 18.91
CA PHE A 103 -1.14 -11.78 19.57
C PHE A 103 -0.34 -12.98 20.06
N MET A 104 0.87 -13.13 19.53
CA MET A 104 1.81 -14.20 19.87
C MET A 104 3.20 -13.65 20.20
N GLY A 105 3.28 -12.39 20.61
CA GLY A 105 4.53 -11.64 20.71
C GLY A 105 4.95 -11.05 19.36
N GLY A 106 6.23 -10.69 19.26
CA GLY A 106 6.81 -10.06 18.06
C GLY A 106 7.09 -8.57 18.23
N GLY A 107 7.78 -8.01 17.25
CA GLY A 107 8.16 -6.61 17.18
C GLY A 107 7.17 -5.70 16.47
N GLY A 108 7.28 -4.39 16.68
CA GLY A 108 6.46 -3.45 15.93
C GLY A 108 6.71 -2.00 16.27
N GLY A 109 5.67 -1.20 16.09
CA GLY A 109 5.69 0.22 16.41
C GLY A 109 4.29 0.79 16.55
N PRO A 110 4.14 1.89 17.30
CA PRO A 110 2.84 2.37 17.76
C PRO A 110 1.95 2.64 16.57
N ALA A 111 2.49 3.33 15.56
CA ALA A 111 1.76 3.69 14.35
C ALA A 111 1.95 2.68 13.21
N GLY A 112 3.17 2.20 12.98
CA GLY A 112 3.52 1.33 11.85
C GLY A 112 2.86 -0.05 11.88
N TRP A 113 2.49 -0.55 13.07
CA TRP A 113 1.81 -1.83 13.26
C TRP A 113 0.41 -1.64 13.84
N GLY A 114 0.25 -0.78 14.85
CA GLY A 114 -1.05 -0.51 15.46
C GLY A 114 -2.07 0.08 14.48
N GLY A 115 -1.59 0.75 13.41
CA GLY A 115 -2.39 1.37 12.37
C GLY A 115 -3.34 0.43 11.63
N ALA A 116 -3.11 -0.90 11.73
CA ALA A 116 -3.93 -1.90 11.09
C ALA A 116 -5.42 -1.83 11.50
N ILE A 117 -5.72 -1.33 12.70
CA ILE A 117 -7.10 -1.09 13.17
C ILE A 117 -7.83 -0.01 12.35
N VAL A 118 -7.08 0.84 11.63
CA VAL A 118 -7.60 1.89 10.74
C VAL A 118 -7.49 1.47 9.27
N GLU A 119 -6.29 1.05 8.84
CA GLU A 119 -6.00 0.81 7.43
C GLU A 119 -6.67 -0.43 6.87
N VAL A 120 -6.62 -1.58 7.58
CA VAL A 120 -7.20 -2.84 7.09
C VAL A 120 -8.72 -2.75 6.88
N PRO A 121 -9.53 -2.22 7.83
CA PRO A 121 -10.97 -2.09 7.60
C PRO A 121 -11.30 -1.08 6.50
N TYR A 122 -10.49 -0.02 6.33
CA TYR A 122 -10.65 0.89 5.20
C TYR A 122 -10.34 0.23 3.86
N SER A 123 -9.22 -0.49 3.74
CA SER A 123 -8.91 -1.26 2.53
C SER A 123 -10.01 -2.27 2.21
N TYR A 124 -10.57 -2.92 3.23
CA TYR A 124 -11.67 -3.86 3.07
C TYR A 124 -12.92 -3.17 2.49
N TYR A 125 -13.30 -2.00 3.03
CA TYR A 125 -14.37 -1.19 2.46
C TYR A 125 -14.06 -0.77 1.02
N LYS A 126 -12.85 -0.27 0.73
CA LYS A 126 -12.49 0.19 -0.62
C LYS A 126 -12.59 -0.91 -1.66
N VAL A 127 -12.21 -2.15 -1.32
CA VAL A 127 -12.26 -3.27 -2.26
C VAL A 127 -13.65 -3.89 -2.35
N TYR A 128 -14.36 -4.05 -1.23
CA TYR A 128 -15.61 -4.83 -1.19
C TYR A 128 -16.90 -4.00 -0.99
N GLY A 129 -16.80 -2.71 -0.73
CA GLY A 129 -17.94 -1.79 -0.51
C GLY A 129 -18.64 -1.97 0.85
N ASP A 130 -18.06 -2.74 1.77
CA ASP A 130 -18.71 -3.13 3.02
C ASP A 130 -18.57 -2.04 4.10
N LYS A 131 -19.60 -1.20 4.22
CA LYS A 131 -19.66 -0.12 5.24
C LYS A 131 -19.88 -0.64 6.66
N GLU A 132 -20.37 -1.88 6.84
CA GLU A 132 -20.63 -2.42 8.18
C GLU A 132 -19.34 -2.61 8.95
N VAL A 133 -18.27 -3.03 8.26
CA VAL A 133 -16.92 -3.11 8.84
C VAL A 133 -16.46 -1.75 9.34
N LEU A 134 -16.61 -0.69 8.54
CA LEU A 134 -16.26 0.67 8.98
C LEU A 134 -17.06 1.09 10.21
N ASN A 135 -18.38 0.84 10.21
CA ASN A 135 -19.23 1.18 11.33
C ASN A 135 -18.83 0.46 12.62
N ALA A 136 -18.49 -0.83 12.54
CA ALA A 136 -18.06 -1.64 13.68
C ALA A 136 -16.68 -1.22 14.21
N PHE A 137 -15.77 -0.81 13.32
CA PHE A 137 -14.41 -0.42 13.70
C PHE A 137 -14.27 1.06 14.09
N PHE A 138 -15.21 1.93 13.72
CA PHE A 138 -15.09 3.36 14.00
C PHE A 138 -14.82 3.70 15.49
N PRO A 139 -15.52 3.10 16.48
CA PRO A 139 -15.18 3.33 17.88
C PRO A 139 -13.77 2.83 18.26
N LYS A 140 -13.32 1.73 17.65
CA LYS A 140 -11.97 1.15 17.87
C LYS A 140 -10.88 2.06 17.32
N MET A 141 -11.12 2.66 16.15
CA MET A 141 -10.23 3.65 15.55
C MET A 141 -10.08 4.87 16.46
N MET A 142 -11.19 5.39 17.00
CA MET A 142 -11.15 6.52 17.95
C MET A 142 -10.38 6.18 19.23
N ASN A 143 -10.57 4.98 19.78
CA ASN A 143 -9.80 4.52 20.95
C ASN A 143 -8.30 4.43 20.65
N TYR A 144 -7.95 4.02 19.44
CA TYR A 144 -6.56 3.94 18.99
C TYR A 144 -5.94 5.32 18.71
N LEU A 145 -6.68 6.28 18.15
CA LEU A 145 -6.19 7.66 18.05
C LEU A 145 -5.93 8.26 19.44
N ASN A 146 -6.83 8.01 20.40
CA ASN A 146 -6.62 8.42 21.79
C ASN A 146 -5.42 7.72 22.44
N TYR A 147 -5.11 6.48 22.04
CA TYR A 147 -3.89 5.79 22.45
C TYR A 147 -2.65 6.53 21.96
N LEU A 148 -2.56 6.79 20.65
CA LEU A 148 -1.43 7.51 20.05
C LEU A 148 -1.26 8.91 20.64
N GLU A 149 -2.37 9.60 20.94
CA GLU A 149 -2.35 10.89 21.61
C GLU A 149 -1.69 10.82 23.00
N ARG A 150 -1.98 9.78 23.81
CA ARG A 150 -1.32 9.56 25.11
C ARG A 150 0.15 9.14 24.98
N ARG A 151 0.54 8.64 23.82
CA ARG A 151 1.94 8.31 23.47
C ARG A 151 2.67 9.49 22.83
N SER A 152 2.02 10.66 22.77
CA SER A 152 2.59 11.85 22.16
C SER A 152 3.06 12.85 23.20
N ASP A 153 4.26 13.40 22.98
CA ASP A 153 4.79 14.54 23.73
C ASP A 153 5.00 15.71 22.76
N ASN A 154 4.52 16.90 23.14
CA ASN A 154 4.57 18.10 22.30
C ASN A 154 3.97 17.92 20.89
N GLY A 155 2.99 17.03 20.74
CA GLY A 155 2.33 16.74 19.47
C GLY A 155 3.09 15.77 18.56
N LEU A 156 4.13 15.10 19.05
CA LEU A 156 4.87 14.07 18.32
C LEU A 156 4.72 12.71 19.02
N VAL A 157 4.51 11.63 18.27
CA VAL A 157 4.34 10.27 18.81
C VAL A 157 5.70 9.67 19.15
N TRP A 158 6.07 9.64 20.43
CA TRP A 158 7.40 9.23 20.89
C TRP A 158 7.46 7.78 21.38
N HIS A 159 6.41 7.32 22.05
CA HIS A 159 6.51 6.13 22.90
C HIS A 159 5.58 5.01 22.43
N GLU A 160 5.94 3.78 22.75
CA GLU A 160 5.05 2.62 22.75
C GLU A 160 4.71 2.26 24.20
N GLU A 161 4.00 1.16 24.45
CA GLU A 161 3.98 0.48 25.75
C GLU A 161 5.39 0.28 26.34
N GLU A 162 5.49 0.16 27.67
CA GLU A 162 6.77 -0.11 28.34
C GLU A 162 7.39 -1.42 27.82
N GLY A 163 8.67 -1.37 27.40
CA GLY A 163 9.35 -2.48 26.73
C GLY A 163 8.89 -2.73 25.28
N GLY A 164 8.00 -1.88 24.75
CA GLY A 164 7.53 -1.88 23.38
C GLY A 164 8.57 -1.39 22.39
N TRP A 165 8.34 -1.68 21.11
CA TRP A 165 9.26 -1.36 20.02
C TRP A 165 8.74 -0.17 19.23
N CYS A 166 9.62 0.54 18.53
CA CYS A 166 9.27 1.66 17.68
C CYS A 166 9.93 1.52 16.29
N LEU A 167 9.78 0.39 15.60
CA LEU A 167 10.60 0.02 14.42
C LEU A 167 10.74 1.03 13.26
N GLY A 168 9.92 2.09 13.19
CA GLY A 168 10.03 3.12 12.15
C GLY A 168 9.82 2.56 10.74
N ASP A 169 10.58 3.06 9.77
CA ASP A 169 10.54 2.57 8.38
C ASP A 169 11.41 1.31 8.22
N TRP A 170 10.89 0.19 8.70
CA TRP A 170 11.60 -1.08 8.82
C TRP A 170 12.18 -1.62 7.50
N CYS A 171 13.29 -2.36 7.57
CA CYS A 171 14.00 -2.99 6.44
C CYS A 171 14.51 -2.03 5.35
N THR A 172 15.05 -0.86 5.73
CA THR A 172 15.85 -0.05 4.80
C THR A 172 17.07 -0.83 4.29
N PRO A 173 17.66 -0.46 3.13
CA PRO A 173 18.84 -1.16 2.60
C PRO A 173 20.06 -1.12 3.52
N ASP A 174 20.27 0.01 4.20
CA ASP A 174 21.27 0.18 5.25
C ASP A 174 20.58 0.21 6.64
N SER A 175 21.18 0.89 7.61
CA SER A 175 20.49 1.28 8.84
C SER A 175 19.32 2.25 8.58
N ILE A 176 18.32 2.17 9.45
CA ILE A 176 17.18 3.10 9.46
C ILE A 176 17.70 4.47 9.88
N LYS A 177 17.55 5.48 9.02
CA LYS A 177 18.04 6.84 9.23
C LYS A 177 16.93 7.83 9.56
N ILE A 178 15.68 7.51 9.20
CA ILE A 178 14.52 8.33 9.55
C ILE A 178 14.20 8.13 11.04
N PRO A 179 14.07 9.20 11.84
CA PRO A 179 13.67 9.08 13.24
C PRO A 179 12.32 8.35 13.38
N GLU A 180 12.23 7.38 14.28
CA GLU A 180 11.03 6.58 14.52
C GLU A 180 9.83 7.48 14.91
N THR A 181 10.06 8.47 15.77
CA THR A 181 9.09 9.51 16.15
C THR A 181 8.52 10.25 14.94
N TYR A 182 9.35 10.55 13.94
CA TYR A 182 8.90 11.23 12.72
C TYR A 182 7.99 10.33 11.90
N VAL A 183 8.39 9.07 11.66
CA VAL A 183 7.56 8.08 10.96
C VAL A 183 6.22 7.90 11.66
N ASN A 184 6.24 7.69 12.98
CA ASN A 184 5.04 7.48 13.77
C ASN A 184 4.10 8.68 13.73
N THR A 185 4.64 9.90 13.81
CA THR A 185 3.85 11.13 13.78
C THR A 185 3.23 11.37 12.40
N CYS A 186 3.97 11.13 11.31
CA CYS A 186 3.41 11.18 9.96
C CYS A 186 2.26 10.18 9.81
N LEU A 187 2.45 8.93 10.22
CA LEU A 187 1.39 7.92 10.18
C LEU A 187 0.17 8.33 11.03
N TYR A 188 0.39 8.92 12.21
CA TYR A 188 -0.70 9.43 13.05
C TYR A 188 -1.54 10.50 12.34
N ILE A 189 -0.90 11.45 11.64
CA ILE A 189 -1.62 12.42 10.80
C ILE A 189 -2.44 11.68 9.72
N GLY A 190 -1.84 10.70 9.04
CA GLY A 190 -2.52 9.90 8.03
C GLY A 190 -3.75 9.15 8.58
N PHE A 191 -3.65 8.56 9.77
CA PHE A 191 -4.77 7.88 10.41
C PHE A 191 -5.88 8.85 10.80
N MET A 192 -5.54 10.03 11.33
CA MET A 192 -6.52 11.07 11.63
C MET A 192 -7.27 11.52 10.36
N GLN A 193 -6.55 11.76 9.26
CA GLN A 193 -7.15 12.09 7.95
C GLN A 193 -8.08 10.98 7.47
N ARG A 194 -7.65 9.72 7.61
CA ARG A 194 -8.45 8.56 7.22
C ARG A 194 -9.71 8.40 8.08
N VAL A 195 -9.62 8.65 9.38
CA VAL A 195 -10.78 8.59 10.29
C VAL A 195 -11.79 9.70 9.97
N ILE A 196 -11.34 10.90 9.56
CA ILE A 196 -12.23 11.96 9.07
C ILE A 196 -12.98 11.47 7.82
N GLU A 197 -12.27 10.91 6.83
CA GLU A 197 -12.89 10.36 5.61
C GLU A 197 -13.90 9.24 5.93
N ILE A 198 -13.56 8.33 6.83
CA ILE A 198 -14.46 7.27 7.30
C ILE A 198 -15.69 7.87 7.99
N ALA A 199 -15.52 8.90 8.83
CA ALA A 199 -16.64 9.57 9.47
C ALA A 199 -17.58 10.20 8.43
N GLU A 200 -17.06 10.80 7.37
CA GLU A 200 -17.87 11.32 6.26
C GLU A 200 -18.64 10.21 5.54
N ILE A 201 -17.98 9.09 5.22
CA ILE A 201 -18.59 7.90 4.60
C ILE A 201 -19.77 7.36 5.45
N LEU A 202 -19.65 7.42 6.78
CA LEU A 202 -20.64 6.97 7.75
C LEU A 202 -21.69 8.03 8.12
N GLY A 203 -21.62 9.25 7.56
CA GLY A 203 -22.53 10.35 7.90
C GLY A 203 -22.32 10.92 9.32
N ARG A 204 -21.11 10.79 9.88
CA ARG A 204 -20.71 11.18 11.24
C ARG A 204 -19.66 12.31 11.30
N GLY A 205 -19.47 13.06 10.21
CA GLY A 205 -18.38 14.07 10.11
C GLY A 205 -18.36 15.13 11.23
N ALA A 206 -19.49 15.42 11.87
CA ALA A 206 -19.53 16.33 13.03
C ALA A 206 -18.70 15.84 14.22
N VAL A 207 -18.60 14.51 14.42
CA VAL A 207 -17.88 13.89 15.54
C VAL A 207 -16.37 14.10 15.44
N THR A 208 -15.85 14.30 14.22
CA THR A 208 -14.41 14.38 13.95
C THR A 208 -13.92 15.80 13.66
N ARG A 209 -14.74 16.84 13.89
CA ARG A 209 -14.34 18.24 13.61
C ARG A 209 -13.07 18.67 14.37
N HIS A 210 -12.96 18.28 15.64
CA HIS A 210 -11.79 18.55 16.47
C HIS A 210 -10.50 17.84 15.95
N ILE A 211 -10.65 16.73 15.22
CA ILE A 211 -9.50 16.00 14.65
C ILE A 211 -8.80 16.84 13.57
N ALA A 212 -9.55 17.63 12.79
CA ALA A 212 -8.96 18.51 11.77
C ALA A 212 -8.03 19.57 12.40
N GLU A 213 -8.47 20.17 13.52
CA GLU A 213 -7.65 21.11 14.28
C GLU A 213 -6.41 20.43 14.87
N ARG A 214 -6.57 19.18 15.37
CA ARG A 214 -5.46 18.39 15.89
C ARG A 214 -4.43 18.04 14.81
N ILE A 215 -4.86 17.68 13.60
CA ILE A 215 -3.98 17.46 12.45
C ILE A 215 -3.09 18.68 12.22
N GLU A 216 -3.66 19.88 12.21
CA GLU A 216 -2.88 21.11 11.96
C GLU A 216 -1.92 21.44 13.13
N GLN A 217 -2.28 21.12 14.37
CA GLN A 217 -1.35 21.22 15.51
C GLN A 217 -0.17 20.26 15.37
N VAL A 218 -0.42 18.99 15.05
CA VAL A 218 0.60 17.95 14.88
C VAL A 218 1.50 18.27 13.67
N LYS A 219 0.94 18.74 12.56
CA LYS A 219 1.71 19.24 11.41
C LYS A 219 2.67 20.37 11.77
N ARG A 220 2.22 21.33 12.60
CA ARG A 220 3.11 22.40 13.11
C ARG A 220 4.24 21.83 13.96
N ALA A 221 3.96 20.87 14.84
CA ALA A 221 4.99 20.20 15.64
C ALA A 221 6.03 19.50 14.74
N VAL A 222 5.58 18.80 13.69
CA VAL A 222 6.48 18.17 12.72
C VAL A 222 7.34 19.19 11.98
N ASN A 223 6.77 20.32 11.55
CA ASN A 223 7.55 21.38 10.90
C ASN A 223 8.61 21.96 11.82
N ILE A 224 8.26 22.26 13.08
CA ILE A 224 9.20 22.80 14.07
C ILE A 224 10.35 21.82 14.32
N ALA A 225 10.06 20.53 14.44
CA ALA A 225 11.05 19.53 14.83
C ALA A 225 11.92 19.03 13.65
N TYR A 226 11.37 18.96 12.43
CA TYR A 226 11.99 18.18 11.35
C TYR A 226 12.13 18.90 10.01
N PHE A 227 11.51 20.06 9.80
CA PHE A 227 11.62 20.79 8.52
C PHE A 227 12.82 21.73 8.51
N SER A 228 13.61 21.69 7.44
CA SER A 228 14.65 22.69 7.18
C SER A 228 14.18 23.64 6.08
N GLU A 229 14.00 24.92 6.41
CA GLU A 229 13.67 25.94 5.39
C GLU A 229 14.80 26.11 4.36
N GLN A 230 16.06 26.13 4.84
CA GLN A 230 17.25 26.30 4.01
C GLN A 230 17.38 25.19 2.97
N GLN A 231 17.15 23.94 3.39
CA GLN A 231 17.24 22.79 2.50
C GLN A 231 15.92 22.49 1.80
N SER A 232 14.78 23.01 2.28
CA SER A 232 13.44 22.62 1.83
C SER A 232 13.25 21.10 1.85
N THR A 233 13.59 20.47 2.97
CA THR A 233 13.54 19.01 3.19
C THR A 233 13.09 18.69 4.61
N TYR A 234 12.62 17.47 4.82
CA TYR A 234 12.37 16.93 6.16
C TYR A 234 13.46 15.92 6.52
N CYS A 235 13.93 15.96 7.77
CA CYS A 235 14.98 15.07 8.28
C CYS A 235 16.24 15.02 7.37
N GLY A 236 16.61 16.14 6.74
CA GLY A 236 17.75 16.19 5.82
C GLY A 236 17.59 15.36 4.54
N ASP A 237 16.35 14.99 4.20
CA ASP A 237 16.00 14.16 3.03
C ASP A 237 16.62 12.75 3.03
N VAL A 238 16.93 12.21 4.22
CA VAL A 238 17.38 10.82 4.36
C VAL A 238 16.24 9.88 3.98
N GLN A 239 16.55 8.87 3.16
CA GLN A 239 15.60 7.82 2.77
C GLN A 239 14.27 8.44 2.24
N GLY A 240 13.13 7.90 2.62
CA GLY A 240 11.82 8.43 2.21
C GLY A 240 11.28 9.61 3.02
N ALA A 241 12.09 10.27 3.88
CA ALA A 241 11.58 11.20 4.88
C ALA A 241 10.70 12.32 4.30
N SER A 242 11.18 13.10 3.33
CA SER A 242 10.38 14.18 2.74
C SER A 242 9.13 13.67 2.03
N CYS A 243 9.14 12.45 1.49
CA CYS A 243 7.95 11.84 0.92
C CYS A 243 6.89 11.54 1.99
N LEU A 244 7.27 11.05 3.17
CA LEU A 244 6.34 10.83 4.28
C LEU A 244 5.63 12.12 4.70
N ALA A 245 6.34 13.26 4.75
CA ALA A 245 5.73 14.57 4.95
C ALA A 245 4.73 14.92 3.84
N LEU A 246 5.14 14.83 2.57
CA LEU A 246 4.28 15.17 1.43
C LEU A 246 2.98 14.35 1.42
N ARG A 247 3.05 13.07 1.81
CA ARG A 247 1.86 12.19 1.86
C ARG A 247 0.78 12.68 2.80
N VAL A 248 1.15 13.38 3.87
CA VAL A 248 0.22 13.85 4.90
C VAL A 248 -0.12 15.33 4.75
N GLY A 249 0.25 15.93 3.62
CA GLY A 249 -0.02 17.34 3.31
C GLY A 249 0.91 18.32 4.03
N LEU A 250 2.13 17.88 4.34
CA LEU A 250 3.25 18.75 4.72
C LEU A 250 4.14 19.05 3.51
N GLY A 251 5.06 20.00 3.66
CA GLY A 251 5.95 20.42 2.57
C GLY A 251 5.30 21.34 1.54
N ASN A 252 6.10 21.75 0.57
CA ASN A 252 5.71 22.66 -0.50
C ASN A 252 6.19 22.13 -1.86
N GLU A 253 5.94 22.87 -2.94
CA GLU A 253 6.34 22.45 -4.29
C GLU A 253 7.87 22.23 -4.42
N LYS A 254 8.69 22.98 -3.68
CA LYS A 254 10.15 22.76 -3.66
C LYS A 254 10.48 21.40 -3.04
N VAL A 255 9.84 21.03 -1.93
CA VAL A 255 10.01 19.71 -1.31
C VAL A 255 9.58 18.61 -2.29
N ARG A 256 8.44 18.79 -2.98
CA ARG A 256 7.96 17.86 -4.02
C ARG A 256 8.99 17.67 -5.12
N GLN A 257 9.50 18.76 -5.70
CA GLN A 257 10.49 18.71 -6.78
C GLN A 257 11.76 18.01 -6.32
N ARG A 258 12.24 18.29 -5.09
CA ARG A 258 13.43 17.63 -4.53
C ARG A 258 13.27 16.12 -4.40
N VAL A 259 12.11 15.66 -3.91
CA VAL A 259 11.83 14.21 -3.81
C VAL A 259 11.85 13.57 -5.20
N THR A 260 11.21 14.20 -6.18
CA THR A 260 11.22 13.72 -7.57
C THR A 260 12.65 13.66 -8.13
N ASP A 261 13.42 14.74 -7.99
CA ASP A 261 14.79 14.83 -8.52
C ASP A 261 15.72 13.83 -7.84
N LYS A 262 15.58 13.66 -6.53
CA LYS A 262 16.31 12.64 -5.76
C LYS A 262 16.11 11.25 -6.35
N TYR A 263 14.86 10.82 -6.55
CA TYR A 263 14.60 9.47 -7.03
C TYR A 263 14.86 9.28 -8.52
N LYS A 264 14.76 10.35 -9.34
CA LYS A 264 15.26 10.35 -10.72
C LYS A 264 16.77 10.12 -10.77
N ALA A 265 17.54 10.84 -9.94
CA ALA A 265 19.00 10.70 -9.88
C ALA A 265 19.42 9.34 -9.27
N LEU A 266 18.75 8.92 -8.19
CA LEU A 266 19.07 7.69 -7.49
C LEU A 266 18.71 6.45 -8.32
N GLY A 267 17.55 6.42 -8.99
CA GLY A 267 17.12 5.33 -9.86
C GLY A 267 16.96 3.97 -9.17
N MET A 268 16.83 3.96 -7.84
CA MET A 268 16.61 2.77 -7.00
C MET A 268 15.95 3.19 -5.68
N TYR A 269 15.45 2.22 -4.91
CA TYR A 269 14.90 2.49 -3.58
C TYR A 269 16.04 2.72 -2.55
N ASP A 270 15.77 3.55 -1.55
CA ASP A 270 16.58 3.71 -0.33
C ASP A 270 15.72 3.57 0.94
N THR A 271 14.51 3.04 0.79
CA THR A 271 13.42 3.07 1.75
C THR A 271 13.16 1.71 2.39
N GLY A 272 12.58 1.76 3.60
CA GLY A 272 11.95 0.61 4.23
C GLY A 272 10.54 0.40 3.70
N ILE A 273 9.78 -0.44 4.40
CA ILE A 273 8.53 -1.01 3.92
C ILE A 273 7.40 0.03 3.81
N ILE A 274 7.35 0.99 4.73
CA ILE A 274 6.31 2.02 4.77
C ILE A 274 6.58 3.03 3.67
N ALA A 275 7.80 3.57 3.63
CA ALA A 275 8.15 4.58 2.66
C ALA A 275 8.22 4.03 1.23
N THR A 276 8.59 2.76 1.01
CA THR A 276 8.56 2.13 -0.33
C THR A 276 7.15 2.18 -0.93
N LYS A 277 6.13 1.74 -0.14
CA LYS A 277 4.73 1.75 -0.58
C LYS A 277 4.26 3.19 -0.87
N LEU A 278 4.52 4.10 0.07
CA LEU A 278 4.02 5.47 0.03
C LEU A 278 4.70 6.32 -1.04
N LEU A 279 6.02 6.17 -1.23
CA LEU A 279 6.77 6.85 -2.29
C LEU A 279 6.27 6.46 -3.67
N THR A 280 6.12 5.17 -3.91
CA THR A 280 5.69 4.68 -5.22
C THR A 280 4.26 5.17 -5.53
N GLU A 281 3.37 5.15 -4.54
CA GLU A 281 2.01 5.72 -4.69
C GLU A 281 2.06 7.22 -4.99
N TYR A 282 2.84 7.97 -4.21
CA TYR A 282 2.97 9.41 -4.32
C TYR A 282 3.40 9.83 -5.73
N LEU A 283 4.45 9.21 -6.25
CA LEU A 283 4.99 9.53 -7.57
C LEU A 283 3.92 9.32 -8.67
N PHE A 284 3.13 8.23 -8.60
CA PHE A 284 2.02 8.04 -9.52
C PHE A 284 0.90 9.09 -9.33
N GLU A 285 0.54 9.41 -8.08
CA GLU A 285 -0.53 10.38 -7.78
C GLU A 285 -0.17 11.81 -8.18
N THR A 286 1.11 12.18 -8.15
CA THR A 286 1.58 13.52 -8.48
C THR A 286 2.09 13.68 -9.90
N GLY A 287 1.77 12.75 -10.80
CA GLY A 287 2.11 12.84 -12.22
C GLY A 287 3.54 12.46 -12.57
N GLU A 288 4.33 11.95 -11.63
CA GLU A 288 5.71 11.46 -11.84
C GLU A 288 5.73 9.95 -12.12
N GLY A 289 4.75 9.48 -12.91
CA GLY A 289 4.55 8.06 -13.20
C GLY A 289 5.75 7.39 -13.88
N GLN A 290 6.54 8.14 -14.65
CA GLN A 290 7.79 7.64 -15.22
C GLN A 290 8.79 7.27 -14.12
N THR A 291 9.00 8.14 -13.13
CA THR A 291 9.93 7.87 -12.02
C THR A 291 9.44 6.71 -11.16
N ALA A 292 8.13 6.61 -10.93
CA ALA A 292 7.56 5.44 -10.24
C ALA A 292 7.82 4.14 -11.01
N PHE A 293 7.64 4.15 -12.33
CA PHE A 293 7.98 3.02 -13.19
C PHE A 293 9.46 2.69 -13.15
N ASP A 294 10.34 3.69 -13.28
CA ASP A 294 11.80 3.50 -13.28
C ASP A 294 12.28 2.83 -11.99
N LEU A 295 11.68 3.15 -10.83
CA LEU A 295 11.95 2.47 -9.56
C LEU A 295 11.46 1.01 -9.56
N LEU A 296 10.20 0.78 -9.97
CA LEU A 296 9.61 -0.56 -10.03
C LEU A 296 10.35 -1.49 -11.02
N SER A 297 10.84 -0.93 -12.12
CA SER A 297 11.60 -1.62 -13.17
C SER A 297 13.12 -1.40 -13.07
N SER A 298 13.62 -0.89 -11.94
CA SER A 298 15.05 -0.60 -11.78
C SER A 298 15.86 -1.88 -11.87
N LYS A 299 17.04 -1.78 -12.50
CA LYS A 299 18.05 -2.84 -12.61
C LYS A 299 19.20 -2.70 -11.61
N LYS A 300 19.19 -1.64 -10.79
CA LYS A 300 20.23 -1.35 -9.79
C LYS A 300 20.18 -2.32 -8.62
N GLU A 301 21.12 -2.20 -7.69
CA GLU A 301 21.29 -3.13 -6.58
C GLU A 301 20.10 -3.15 -5.60
N ILE A 302 19.54 -1.99 -5.24
CA ILE A 302 18.35 -1.97 -4.40
C ILE A 302 17.09 -1.95 -5.27
N SER A 303 16.72 -3.13 -5.78
CA SER A 303 15.59 -3.28 -6.69
C SER A 303 14.94 -4.65 -6.63
N PHE A 304 13.70 -4.71 -7.10
CA PHE A 304 13.00 -5.97 -7.36
C PHE A 304 13.70 -6.83 -8.43
N ASP A 305 14.40 -6.21 -9.40
CA ASP A 305 15.15 -6.98 -10.40
C ASP A 305 16.33 -7.72 -9.81
N ARG A 306 16.99 -7.18 -8.77
CA ARG A 306 18.07 -7.90 -8.09
C ARG A 306 17.57 -9.23 -7.55
N MET A 307 16.44 -9.23 -6.83
CA MET A 307 15.80 -10.46 -6.33
C MET A 307 15.54 -11.44 -7.49
N ARG A 308 15.01 -10.96 -8.62
CA ARG A 308 14.77 -11.77 -9.83
C ARG A 308 16.06 -12.36 -10.40
N ARG A 309 17.11 -11.55 -10.57
CA ARG A 309 18.41 -11.95 -11.13
C ARG A 309 19.12 -12.97 -10.25
N GLU A 310 18.92 -12.91 -8.94
CA GLU A 310 19.42 -13.88 -7.97
C GLU A 310 18.56 -15.16 -7.88
N GLY A 311 17.56 -15.30 -8.77
CA GLY A 311 16.75 -16.52 -8.88
C GLY A 311 15.58 -16.61 -7.91
N ALA A 312 15.24 -15.52 -7.21
CA ALA A 312 14.11 -15.51 -6.30
C ALA A 312 12.80 -15.78 -7.04
N THR A 313 11.99 -16.67 -6.48
CA THR A 313 10.62 -16.91 -6.96
C THR A 313 9.57 -16.22 -6.07
N THR A 314 9.96 -15.70 -4.92
CA THR A 314 9.14 -14.93 -3.97
C THR A 314 9.86 -13.64 -3.61
N LEU A 315 9.17 -12.72 -2.93
CA LEU A 315 9.76 -11.48 -2.44
C LEU A 315 10.52 -11.73 -1.14
N TRP A 316 11.61 -11.00 -0.93
CA TRP A 316 12.44 -11.09 0.26
C TRP A 316 12.02 -10.09 1.34
N GLU A 317 12.43 -10.37 2.57
CA GLU A 317 12.23 -9.51 3.74
C GLU A 317 13.16 -8.29 3.71
N TYR A 318 14.43 -8.49 3.37
CA TYR A 318 15.40 -7.42 3.20
C TYR A 318 15.82 -7.32 1.74
N TRP A 319 16.18 -6.12 1.31
CA TRP A 319 16.67 -5.87 -0.04
C TRP A 319 17.92 -6.70 -0.40
N ASP A 320 18.71 -7.08 0.60
CA ASP A 320 19.92 -7.89 0.45
C ASP A 320 19.72 -9.40 0.55
N GLY A 321 18.52 -9.85 0.93
CA GLY A 321 18.22 -11.26 1.11
C GLY A 321 18.85 -11.90 2.34
N ILE A 322 19.24 -11.14 3.37
CA ILE A 322 19.93 -11.70 4.55
C ILE A 322 19.05 -12.63 5.42
N ARG A 323 17.71 -12.50 5.33
CA ARG A 323 16.75 -13.24 6.17
C ARG A 323 15.68 -13.96 5.36
N SER A 324 14.38 -13.73 5.60
CA SER A 324 13.33 -14.48 4.91
C SER A 324 13.33 -14.18 3.43
N HIS A 325 13.33 -15.22 2.59
CA HIS A 325 13.17 -15.10 1.13
C HIS A 325 11.71 -15.19 0.68
N ASN A 326 10.76 -15.08 1.60
CA ASN A 326 9.33 -15.15 1.32
C ASN A 326 8.54 -14.26 2.29
N HIS A 327 8.56 -12.95 2.02
CA HIS A 327 7.96 -11.90 2.86
C HIS A 327 7.10 -10.94 2.03
N PRO A 328 5.84 -10.65 2.41
CA PRO A 328 4.90 -9.94 1.53
C PRO A 328 5.09 -8.43 1.50
N MET A 329 5.63 -7.81 2.55
CA MET A 329 5.57 -6.35 2.80
C MET A 329 5.99 -5.44 1.64
N PHE A 330 7.13 -5.69 0.98
CA PHE A 330 7.55 -4.91 -0.19
C PHE A 330 6.63 -5.09 -1.41
N GLY A 331 5.84 -6.17 -1.42
CA GLY A 331 4.91 -6.51 -2.48
C GLY A 331 3.65 -5.64 -2.51
N ALA A 332 3.43 -4.78 -1.51
CA ALA A 332 2.32 -3.82 -1.50
C ALA A 332 2.25 -2.99 -2.80
N VAL A 333 3.39 -2.67 -3.40
CA VAL A 333 3.48 -1.90 -4.66
C VAL A 333 2.89 -2.62 -5.88
N THR A 334 2.64 -3.93 -5.79
CA THR A 334 2.11 -4.73 -6.91
C THR A 334 0.73 -4.26 -7.38
N LYS A 335 -0.09 -3.66 -6.50
CA LYS A 335 -1.39 -3.09 -6.92
C LYS A 335 -1.22 -1.96 -7.94
N TYR A 336 -0.09 -1.26 -7.94
CA TYR A 336 0.17 -0.12 -8.83
C TYR A 336 0.29 -0.52 -10.31
N LEU A 337 0.62 -1.79 -10.57
CA LEU A 337 0.54 -2.36 -11.93
C LEU A 337 -0.91 -2.30 -12.47
N PHE A 338 -1.89 -2.44 -11.59
CA PHE A 338 -3.32 -2.43 -11.93
C PHE A 338 -3.92 -1.03 -11.83
N THR A 339 -3.66 -0.33 -10.72
CA THR A 339 -4.29 0.96 -10.44
C THR A 339 -3.69 2.11 -11.24
N TYR A 340 -2.41 2.04 -11.59
CA TYR A 340 -1.73 3.12 -12.31
C TYR A 340 -1.32 2.72 -13.72
N LEU A 341 -0.56 1.63 -13.89
CA LEU A 341 -0.08 1.25 -15.23
C LEU A 341 -1.25 0.82 -16.14
N LEU A 342 -2.09 -0.13 -15.69
CA LEU A 342 -3.35 -0.43 -16.38
C LEU A 342 -4.45 0.61 -16.11
N GLY A 343 -4.30 1.43 -15.07
CA GLY A 343 -5.18 2.55 -14.78
C GLY A 343 -6.57 2.18 -14.27
N ILE A 344 -6.78 1.00 -13.70
CA ILE A 344 -8.06 0.55 -13.15
C ILE A 344 -8.26 1.19 -11.77
N ARG A 345 -9.01 2.30 -11.71
CA ARG A 345 -9.18 3.09 -10.48
C ARG A 345 -10.65 3.26 -10.12
N GLN A 346 -10.90 3.54 -8.86
CA GLN A 346 -12.20 4.03 -8.40
C GLN A 346 -12.18 5.56 -8.36
N PRO A 347 -13.30 6.26 -8.59
CA PRO A 347 -13.36 7.70 -8.38
C PRO A 347 -13.11 8.05 -6.90
N SER A 348 -12.79 9.33 -6.63
CA SER A 348 -12.65 9.81 -5.25
C SER A 348 -13.92 9.51 -4.44
N GLY A 349 -13.75 8.97 -3.22
CA GLY A 349 -14.86 8.50 -2.38
C GLY A 349 -15.53 7.19 -2.82
N GLY A 350 -15.23 6.65 -4.01
CA GLY A 350 -15.79 5.40 -4.51
C GLY A 350 -15.28 4.16 -3.75
N ALA A 351 -16.08 3.09 -3.73
CA ALA A 351 -15.76 1.82 -3.07
C ALA A 351 -16.42 0.63 -3.77
N GLY A 352 -15.92 -0.58 -3.53
CA GLY A 352 -16.50 -1.82 -4.03
C GLY A 352 -16.40 -2.02 -5.55
N PHE A 353 -15.69 -1.14 -6.26
CA PHE A 353 -15.65 -1.09 -7.73
C PHE A 353 -17.07 -1.08 -8.35
N GLU A 354 -18.02 -0.37 -7.72
CA GLU A 354 -19.32 -0.05 -8.31
C GLU A 354 -19.16 0.94 -9.48
N GLU A 355 -18.24 1.89 -9.30
CA GLU A 355 -17.83 2.84 -10.32
C GLU A 355 -16.32 2.75 -10.55
N VAL A 356 -15.91 2.79 -11.81
CA VAL A 356 -14.52 2.61 -12.22
C VAL A 356 -14.13 3.66 -13.26
N VAL A 357 -12.96 4.25 -13.07
CA VAL A 357 -12.28 5.09 -14.04
C VAL A 357 -11.08 4.31 -14.59
N ILE A 358 -11.03 4.14 -15.91
CA ILE A 358 -9.88 3.58 -16.62
C ILE A 358 -9.03 4.73 -17.17
N SER A 359 -7.83 4.86 -16.62
CA SER A 359 -6.85 5.90 -16.99
C SER A 359 -5.43 5.34 -16.96
N PRO A 360 -4.98 4.59 -17.99
CA PRO A 360 -3.63 4.01 -18.03
C PRO A 360 -2.55 5.08 -17.93
N CYS A 361 -1.50 4.80 -17.16
CA CYS A 361 -0.28 5.61 -17.11
C CYS A 361 0.72 5.10 -18.15
N PHE A 362 0.83 5.80 -19.27
CA PHE A 362 1.82 5.48 -20.30
C PHE A 362 3.20 5.97 -19.88
N VAL A 363 4.16 5.04 -19.84
CA VAL A 363 5.56 5.26 -19.44
C VAL A 363 6.49 4.72 -20.52
N ASP A 364 7.67 5.30 -20.64
CA ASP A 364 8.73 4.82 -21.52
C ASP A 364 9.33 3.52 -20.96
N GLY A 365 9.73 2.60 -21.85
CA GLY A 365 10.24 1.28 -21.46
C GLY A 365 9.18 0.18 -21.29
N MET A 366 7.90 0.49 -21.52
CA MET A 366 6.81 -0.50 -21.58
C MET A 366 5.78 -0.10 -22.64
N ASN A 367 5.72 -0.83 -23.75
CA ASN A 367 4.87 -0.50 -24.89
C ASN A 367 3.52 -1.22 -24.85
N ARG A 368 3.43 -2.36 -24.17
CA ARG A 368 2.16 -3.08 -24.05
C ARG A 368 1.97 -3.63 -22.65
N ALA A 369 0.74 -3.57 -22.17
CA ALA A 369 0.33 -4.25 -20.96
C ALA A 369 -1.12 -4.69 -21.08
N LYS A 370 -1.45 -5.83 -20.47
CA LYS A 370 -2.81 -6.34 -20.34
C LYS A 370 -3.01 -6.93 -18.96
N GLY A 371 -4.22 -6.81 -18.45
CA GLY A 371 -4.58 -7.44 -17.21
C GLY A 371 -6.05 -7.26 -16.87
N HIS A 372 -6.46 -7.95 -15.83
CA HIS A 372 -7.82 -7.85 -15.30
C HIS A 372 -7.83 -7.98 -13.78
N ILE A 373 -8.91 -7.47 -13.19
CA ILE A 373 -9.33 -7.79 -11.83
C ILE A 373 -10.78 -8.28 -11.87
N THR A 374 -11.11 -9.21 -10.98
CA THR A 374 -12.45 -9.73 -10.79
C THR A 374 -12.97 -9.22 -9.46
N THR A 375 -13.98 -8.36 -9.52
CA THR A 375 -14.63 -7.77 -8.35
C THR A 375 -15.94 -8.50 -8.07
N ARG A 376 -16.63 -8.15 -6.98
CA ARG A 376 -17.98 -8.65 -6.70
C ARG A 376 -18.97 -8.31 -7.82
N ASN A 377 -18.75 -7.19 -8.51
CA ASN A 377 -19.60 -6.69 -9.58
C ASN A 377 -19.19 -7.24 -10.95
N GLY A 378 -18.12 -8.04 -11.03
CA GLY A 378 -17.68 -8.71 -12.26
C GLY A 378 -16.27 -8.31 -12.68
N VAL A 379 -15.93 -8.66 -13.92
CA VAL A 379 -14.57 -8.48 -14.46
C VAL A 379 -14.38 -7.06 -15.00
N ILE A 380 -13.20 -6.50 -14.72
CA ILE A 380 -12.69 -5.29 -15.37
C ILE A 380 -11.36 -5.67 -16.00
N SER A 381 -11.19 -5.43 -17.31
CA SER A 381 -9.92 -5.70 -17.99
C SER A 381 -9.47 -4.50 -18.83
N VAL A 382 -8.16 -4.33 -18.90
CA VAL A 382 -7.50 -3.32 -19.72
C VAL A 382 -6.38 -4.00 -20.49
N GLU A 383 -6.26 -3.68 -21.76
CA GLU A 383 -5.13 -4.01 -22.62
C GLU A 383 -4.78 -2.75 -23.40
N TYR A 384 -3.51 -2.34 -23.38
CA TYR A 384 -3.04 -1.27 -24.26
C TYR A 384 -1.80 -1.66 -25.02
N GLU A 385 -1.63 -1.02 -26.17
CA GLU A 385 -0.42 -1.06 -26.99
C GLU A 385 -0.10 0.36 -27.48
N LYS A 386 1.13 0.80 -27.22
CA LYS A 386 1.67 2.08 -27.68
C LYS A 386 2.26 1.90 -29.08
N HIS A 387 1.92 2.83 -29.96
CA HIS A 387 2.54 3.05 -31.25
C HIS A 387 3.12 4.47 -31.29
N VAL A 388 3.71 4.87 -32.41
CA VAL A 388 4.29 6.22 -32.55
C VAL A 388 3.18 7.28 -32.42
N GLY A 389 3.23 8.07 -31.33
CA GLY A 389 2.33 9.19 -31.06
C GLY A 389 0.89 8.82 -30.67
N GLU A 390 0.55 7.54 -30.56
CA GLU A 390 -0.80 7.05 -30.21
C GLU A 390 -0.72 5.76 -29.41
N ALA A 391 -1.66 5.52 -28.50
CA ALA A 391 -1.92 4.22 -27.91
C ALA A 391 -3.34 3.75 -28.21
N THR A 392 -3.47 2.45 -28.50
CA THR A 392 -4.77 1.77 -28.58
C THR A 392 -5.05 1.11 -27.24
N VAL A 393 -6.19 1.42 -26.62
CA VAL A 393 -6.62 0.86 -25.33
C VAL A 393 -7.92 0.09 -25.49
N LYS A 394 -7.88 -1.22 -25.31
CA LYS A 394 -9.05 -2.09 -25.24
C LYS A 394 -9.45 -2.24 -23.78
N VAL A 395 -10.71 -2.02 -23.49
CA VAL A 395 -11.27 -2.14 -22.14
C VAL A 395 -12.49 -3.03 -22.15
N PHE A 396 -12.71 -3.71 -21.04
CA PHE A 396 -13.97 -4.38 -20.72
C PHE A 396 -14.35 -4.06 -19.28
N ALA A 397 -15.63 -3.79 -19.05
CA ALA A 397 -16.21 -3.74 -17.73
C ALA A 397 -17.54 -4.50 -17.76
N ASP A 398 -17.76 -5.34 -16.75
CA ASP A 398 -19.04 -6.01 -16.53
C ASP A 398 -20.21 -4.99 -16.54
N PRO A 399 -21.37 -5.29 -17.16
CA PRO A 399 -22.49 -4.36 -17.22
C PRO A 399 -23.02 -3.85 -15.87
N ARG A 400 -22.72 -4.55 -14.76
CA ARG A 400 -23.06 -4.10 -13.40
C ARG A 400 -22.17 -2.97 -12.88
N ILE A 401 -21.05 -2.71 -13.55
CA ILE A 401 -20.06 -1.70 -13.16
C ILE A 401 -20.27 -0.44 -14.01
N LYS A 402 -20.39 0.72 -13.35
CA LYS A 402 -20.40 2.01 -14.06
C LYS A 402 -18.97 2.38 -14.44
N ALA A 403 -18.60 2.15 -15.69
CA ALA A 403 -17.24 2.39 -16.15
C ALA A 403 -17.11 3.68 -16.99
N LYS A 404 -16.04 4.41 -16.74
CA LYS A 404 -15.64 5.61 -17.48
C LYS A 404 -14.20 5.44 -17.94
N PHE A 405 -13.95 5.68 -19.23
CA PHE A 405 -12.61 5.92 -19.73
C PHE A 405 -12.31 7.42 -19.59
N ASP A 406 -11.21 7.76 -18.92
CA ASP A 406 -10.76 9.14 -18.72
C ASP A 406 -9.24 9.19 -18.85
N CYS A 407 -8.75 9.32 -20.08
CA CYS A 407 -7.31 9.31 -20.34
C CYS A 407 -6.96 10.33 -21.43
N ARG A 408 -6.02 11.23 -21.12
CA ARG A 408 -5.43 12.20 -22.07
C ARG A 408 -6.46 12.94 -22.93
N GLY A 409 -7.50 13.46 -22.27
CA GLY A 409 -8.57 14.24 -22.90
C GLY A 409 -9.73 13.42 -23.49
N VAL A 410 -9.58 12.09 -23.63
CA VAL A 410 -10.67 11.21 -24.08
C VAL A 410 -11.51 10.79 -22.86
N LYS A 411 -12.74 11.29 -22.79
CA LYS A 411 -13.69 11.03 -21.71
C LYS A 411 -14.98 10.39 -22.24
N ARG A 412 -15.22 9.12 -21.90
CA ARG A 412 -16.41 8.36 -22.35
C ARG A 412 -16.84 7.33 -21.32
N SER A 413 -18.13 7.30 -20.99
CA SER A 413 -18.72 6.17 -20.27
C SER A 413 -18.82 4.96 -21.18
N PHE A 414 -18.68 3.75 -20.61
CA PHE A 414 -18.81 2.51 -21.37
C PHE A 414 -19.34 1.35 -20.53
N SER A 415 -19.78 0.31 -21.22
CA SER A 415 -20.17 -0.98 -20.67
C SER A 415 -19.79 -2.07 -21.68
N GLY A 416 -19.42 -3.25 -21.20
CA GLY A 416 -18.87 -4.31 -22.04
C GLY A 416 -17.56 -3.91 -22.70
N LYS A 417 -17.27 -4.49 -23.86
CA LYS A 417 -16.00 -4.28 -24.58
C LYS A 417 -16.02 -2.97 -25.38
N LYS A 418 -14.97 -2.16 -25.23
CA LYS A 418 -14.71 -0.97 -26.06
C LYS A 418 -13.23 -0.85 -26.40
N THR A 419 -12.95 -0.09 -27.46
CA THR A 419 -11.58 0.29 -27.85
C THR A 419 -11.52 1.80 -27.97
N PHE A 420 -10.48 2.39 -27.38
CA PHE A 420 -10.17 3.81 -27.42
C PHE A 420 -8.80 4.01 -28.06
N LYS A 421 -8.62 5.17 -28.70
CA LYS A 421 -7.34 5.65 -29.19
C LYS A 421 -7.02 6.94 -28.46
N VAL A 422 -5.79 7.07 -27.96
CA VAL A 422 -5.33 8.23 -27.20
C VAL A 422 -3.99 8.72 -27.73
N LYS A 423 -3.80 10.03 -27.83
CA LYS A 423 -2.52 10.62 -28.25
C LYS A 423 -1.46 10.48 -27.15
N LEU A 424 -0.24 10.15 -27.56
CA LEU A 424 0.89 9.97 -26.65
C LEU A 424 1.72 11.24 -26.41
#